data_AF-A0A1V4UY97-F1
#
_entry.id   AF-A0A1V4UY97-F1
#
_cell.length_a   1.000
_cell.length_b   1.000
_cell.length_c   1.000
_cell.angle_alpha   90.00
_cell.angle_beta   90.00
_cell.angle_gamma   90.00
#
_symmetry.space_group_name_H-M   'P 1'
#
loop_
_entity.id
_entity.type
_entity.pdbx_description
1 polymer ?
#
loop_
_entity_poly.entity_id
_entity_poly.type
_entity_poly.pdbx_seq_one_letter_code
_entity_poly.pdbx_strand_id
1 'polypeptide(L)'
;MVGRLIDKYGIHARYGPLDVGVRVEVPSVIMDPVTRINRDPKFHIVTHRYDDFVRTFCTNPGGFVVKEEYPDFIATNGHSLIEEKTENTNFAFLVRLELTEPVENTTAYGMSIAKLVTTIGGRRPVLQRLGDLHRGRRSTEERIARNPVRNTLADVTPGDISMALPHRVVMDIIEGLEILNQIIPGVNADSTLLYAPEIKFYAREIRVDERLQTSVPGLFAAGDGAGLSRGIVTAAATGILAGRGMASEC
;
A
#
# COMPACT_ATOMS: atom_id res chain seq x y z
N MET A 1 -20.09 -6.40 -4.58
CA MET A 1 -18.67 -6.71 -4.28
C MET A 1 -18.57 -8.19 -3.94
N VAL A 2 -17.57 -8.91 -4.47
CA VAL A 2 -17.42 -10.37 -4.40
C VAL A 2 -17.52 -10.92 -2.97
N GLY A 3 -16.95 -10.22 -1.98
CA GLY A 3 -17.04 -10.62 -0.57
C GLY A 3 -18.47 -10.86 -0.06
N ARG A 4 -19.44 -10.02 -0.45
CA ARG A 4 -20.85 -10.22 -0.05
C ARG A 4 -21.46 -11.48 -0.67
N LEU A 5 -21.01 -11.87 -1.86
CA LEU A 5 -21.47 -13.09 -2.51
C LEU A 5 -20.87 -14.32 -1.82
N ILE A 6 -19.58 -14.26 -1.46
CA ILE A 6 -18.91 -15.30 -0.68
C ILE A 6 -19.71 -15.59 0.60
N ASP A 7 -20.04 -14.54 1.38
CA ASP A 7 -20.78 -14.69 2.63
C ASP A 7 -22.20 -15.20 2.40
N LYS A 8 -22.92 -14.63 1.41
CA LYS A 8 -24.30 -14.99 1.10
C LYS A 8 -24.46 -16.46 0.69
N TYR A 9 -23.49 -17.00 -0.05
CA TYR A 9 -23.54 -18.35 -0.60
C TYR A 9 -22.67 -19.36 0.18
N GLY A 10 -22.08 -18.97 1.31
CA GLY A 10 -21.25 -19.85 2.14
C GLY A 10 -20.02 -20.39 1.40
N ILE A 11 -19.47 -19.63 0.45
CA ILE A 11 -18.28 -20.04 -0.30
C ILE A 11 -17.07 -19.98 0.65
N HIS A 12 -16.30 -21.06 0.73
CA HIS A 12 -15.11 -21.09 1.55
C HIS A 12 -14.07 -20.12 1.01
N ALA A 13 -13.67 -19.12 1.79
CA ALA A 13 -12.67 -18.14 1.41
C ALA A 13 -11.96 -17.57 2.64
N ARG A 14 -10.67 -17.25 2.51
CA ARG A 14 -9.87 -16.62 3.56
C ARG A 14 -9.61 -15.15 3.25
N TYR A 15 -9.38 -14.34 4.27
CA TYR A 15 -8.85 -13.01 4.09
C TYR A 15 -7.38 -13.11 3.69
N GLY A 16 -6.99 -12.34 2.67
CA GLY A 16 -5.57 -12.13 2.37
C GLY A 16 -4.94 -11.14 3.35
N PRO A 17 -3.62 -10.92 3.26
CA PRO A 17 -2.95 -9.87 4.02
C PRO A 17 -3.55 -8.48 3.73
N LEU A 18 -3.13 -7.48 4.50
CA LEU A 18 -3.33 -6.06 4.25
C LEU A 18 -1.96 -5.40 4.12
N ASP A 19 -1.73 -4.62 3.08
CA ASP A 19 -0.54 -3.76 3.01
C ASP A 19 -0.97 -2.34 3.38
N VAL A 20 -0.38 -1.78 4.44
CA VAL A 20 -0.67 -0.43 4.95
C VAL A 20 0.62 0.32 5.27
N GLY A 21 0.65 1.62 4.98
CA GLY A 21 1.76 2.48 5.36
C GLY A 21 1.59 3.87 4.79
N VAL A 22 2.63 4.35 4.13
CA VAL A 22 2.74 5.72 3.64
C VAL A 22 3.22 5.78 2.20
N ARG A 23 2.88 6.86 1.50
CA ARG A 23 3.63 7.30 0.34
C ARG A 23 4.85 8.06 0.82
N VAL A 24 6.02 7.69 0.33
CA VAL A 24 7.28 8.39 0.58
C VAL A 24 7.60 9.24 -0.62
N GLU A 25 8.03 10.47 -0.41
CA GLU A 25 8.53 11.36 -1.45
C GLU A 25 9.88 11.97 -1.05
N VAL A 26 10.83 11.89 -1.98
CA VAL A 26 12.21 12.35 -1.82
C VAL A 26 12.67 13.05 -3.11
N PRO A 27 13.70 13.91 -3.07
CA PRO A 27 14.34 14.41 -4.28
C PRO A 27 14.78 13.27 -5.19
N SER A 28 14.54 13.39 -6.50
CA SER A 28 14.83 12.32 -7.45
C SER A 28 16.29 11.87 -7.40
N VAL A 29 17.22 12.80 -7.15
CA VAL A 29 18.66 12.50 -7.02
C VAL A 29 18.99 11.42 -5.98
N ILE A 30 18.15 11.26 -4.94
CA ILE A 30 18.31 10.22 -3.91
C ILE A 30 18.00 8.83 -4.49
N MET A 31 16.97 8.73 -5.34
CA MET A 31 16.52 7.46 -5.92
C MET A 31 17.18 7.13 -7.27
N ASP A 32 17.68 8.14 -7.98
CA ASP A 32 18.30 8.06 -9.31
C ASP A 32 19.30 6.91 -9.49
N PRO A 33 20.24 6.66 -8.56
CA PRO A 33 21.21 5.57 -8.71
C PRO A 33 20.55 4.19 -8.87
N VAL A 34 19.40 3.98 -8.22
CA VAL A 34 18.66 2.72 -8.30
C VAL A 34 17.65 2.74 -9.44
N THR A 35 16.92 3.84 -9.61
CA THR A 35 15.81 3.93 -10.58
C THR A 35 16.27 3.95 -12.03
N ARG A 36 17.52 4.36 -12.29
CA ARG A 36 18.15 4.25 -13.61
C ARG A 36 18.45 2.79 -14.01
N ILE A 37 18.63 1.89 -13.04
CA ILE A 37 18.86 0.46 -13.28
C ILE A 37 17.52 -0.27 -13.41
N ASN A 38 16.62 -0.03 -12.46
CA ASN A 38 15.27 -0.58 -12.46
C ASN A 38 14.30 0.53 -12.12
N ARG A 39 13.43 0.89 -13.07
CA ARG A 39 12.46 1.99 -12.92
C ARG A 39 11.57 1.85 -11.69
N ASP A 40 11.22 0.62 -11.30
CA ASP A 40 10.37 0.35 -10.15
C ASP A 40 11.02 -0.70 -9.23
N PRO A 41 12.08 -0.32 -8.50
CA PRO A 41 12.87 -1.23 -7.70
C PRO A 41 12.04 -1.77 -6.53
N LYS A 42 12.16 -3.07 -6.28
CA LYS A 42 11.45 -3.76 -5.20
C LYS A 42 12.42 -4.10 -4.09
N PHE A 43 12.27 -3.41 -2.97
CA PHE A 43 12.97 -3.72 -1.73
C PHE A 43 12.02 -4.44 -0.80
N HIS A 44 12.51 -5.54 -0.25
CA HIS A 44 11.85 -6.36 0.73
C HIS A 44 12.69 -6.32 2.00
N ILE A 45 12.09 -5.88 3.09
CA ILE A 45 12.75 -5.64 4.37
C ILE A 45 11.96 -6.43 5.42
N VAL A 46 12.68 -7.08 6.33
CA VAL A 46 12.11 -7.66 7.54
C VAL A 46 12.59 -6.82 8.71
N THR A 47 11.66 -6.23 9.47
CA THR A 47 12.01 -5.39 10.62
C THR A 47 12.48 -6.26 11.78
N HIS A 48 13.50 -5.81 12.51
CA HIS A 48 14.05 -6.56 13.64
C HIS A 48 13.13 -6.53 14.85
N ARG A 49 12.32 -5.46 15.01
CA ARG A 49 11.47 -5.31 16.20
C ARG A 49 10.27 -6.25 16.22
N TYR A 50 9.65 -6.48 15.07
CA TYR A 50 8.38 -7.22 14.98
C TYR A 50 8.40 -8.37 13.96
N ASP A 51 9.53 -8.61 13.29
CA ASP A 51 9.66 -9.56 12.18
C ASP A 51 8.67 -9.27 11.03
N ASP A 52 8.27 -8.01 10.88
CA ASP A 52 7.28 -7.63 9.88
C ASP A 52 7.89 -7.40 8.51
N PHE A 53 7.12 -7.79 7.50
CA PHE A 53 7.51 -7.60 6.12
C PHE A 53 7.13 -6.20 5.63
N VAL A 54 8.15 -5.40 5.30
CA VAL A 54 8.02 -4.07 4.74
C VAL A 54 8.53 -4.07 3.31
N ARG A 55 7.84 -3.34 2.41
CA ARG A 55 8.23 -3.31 1.00
C ARG A 55 8.00 -1.97 0.32
N THR A 56 8.82 -1.70 -0.70
CA THR A 56 8.53 -0.65 -1.67
C THR A 56 7.51 -1.14 -2.71
N PHE A 57 6.70 -0.22 -3.22
CA PHE A 57 5.72 -0.51 -4.25
C PHE A 57 5.45 0.71 -5.13
N CYS A 58 5.21 0.47 -6.42
CA CYS A 58 4.78 1.49 -7.38
C CYS A 58 5.67 2.75 -7.32
N THR A 59 6.96 2.57 -7.54
CA THR A 59 7.92 3.69 -7.59
C THR A 59 7.68 4.52 -8.84
N ASN A 60 7.60 5.83 -8.68
CA ASN A 60 7.35 6.80 -9.74
C ASN A 60 8.49 7.83 -9.78
N PRO A 61 9.58 7.57 -10.52
CA PRO A 61 10.66 8.52 -10.73
C PRO A 61 10.18 9.77 -11.49
N GLY A 62 10.49 10.96 -10.98
CA GLY A 62 10.01 12.25 -11.51
C GLY A 62 8.48 12.35 -11.52
N GLY A 63 7.82 11.70 -10.55
CA GLY A 63 6.37 11.52 -10.51
C GLY A 63 5.66 12.41 -9.51
N PHE A 64 4.36 12.16 -9.35
CA PHE A 64 3.47 12.92 -8.49
C PHE A 64 2.82 11.99 -7.47
N VAL A 65 2.68 12.47 -6.23
CA VAL A 65 1.76 11.87 -5.26
C VAL A 65 0.34 12.32 -5.60
N VAL A 66 -0.63 11.42 -5.47
CA VAL A 66 -2.05 11.72 -5.69
C VAL A 66 -2.92 11.27 -4.54
N LYS A 67 -4.02 11.99 -4.35
CA LYS A 67 -5.11 11.61 -3.47
C LYS A 67 -6.08 10.69 -4.21
N GLU A 68 -6.35 9.52 -3.64
CA GLU A 68 -7.48 8.68 -4.02
C GLU A 68 -8.66 9.01 -3.10
N GLU A 69 -9.83 9.28 -3.69
CA GLU A 69 -11.04 9.61 -2.94
C GLU A 69 -12.09 8.52 -3.11
N TYR A 70 -12.50 7.94 -1.98
CA TYR A 70 -13.56 6.95 -1.89
C TYR A 70 -14.75 7.56 -1.12
N PRO A 71 -15.95 6.95 -1.18
CA PRO A 71 -17.12 7.47 -0.46
C PRO A 71 -16.86 7.71 1.03
N ASP A 72 -16.18 6.76 1.69
CA ASP A 72 -16.03 6.75 3.14
C ASP A 72 -14.65 7.20 3.65
N PHE A 73 -13.64 7.22 2.79
CA PHE A 73 -12.25 7.46 3.19
C PHE A 73 -11.41 8.01 2.03
N ILE A 74 -10.22 8.52 2.35
CA ILE A 74 -9.19 8.87 1.37
C ILE A 74 -7.99 7.94 1.52
N ALA A 75 -7.22 7.81 0.44
CA ALA A 75 -5.93 7.17 0.44
C ALA A 75 -4.95 7.96 -0.44
N THR A 76 -3.70 7.54 -0.45
CA THR A 76 -2.68 8.04 -1.35
C THR A 76 -2.31 6.99 -2.39
N ASN A 77 -1.80 7.49 -3.51
CA ASN A 77 -1.13 6.72 -4.53
C ASN A 77 -0.09 7.62 -5.22
N GLY A 78 0.49 7.16 -6.32
CA GLY A 78 1.34 7.98 -7.16
C GLY A 78 1.33 7.55 -8.61
N HIS A 79 1.69 8.48 -9.48
CA HIS A 79 1.84 8.24 -10.90
C HIS A 79 3.03 9.02 -11.45
N SER A 80 3.40 8.73 -12.70
CA SER A 80 4.38 9.50 -13.45
C SER A 80 3.82 9.75 -14.85
N LEU A 81 3.93 10.97 -15.35
CA LEU A 81 3.59 11.32 -16.72
C LEU A 81 4.82 11.15 -17.63
N ILE A 82 4.61 11.01 -18.94
CA ILE A 82 5.72 10.90 -19.91
C ILE A 82 6.38 12.27 -20.07
N GLU A 83 5.58 13.29 -20.37
CA GLU A 83 6.04 14.64 -20.72
C GLU A 83 6.31 15.53 -19.49
N GLU A 84 5.55 15.35 -18.41
CA GLU A 84 5.65 16.19 -17.22
C GLU A 84 6.38 15.45 -16.11
N LYS A 85 7.45 16.06 -15.60
CA LYS A 85 8.30 15.50 -14.55
C LYS A 85 8.43 16.47 -13.40
N THR A 86 8.48 15.91 -12.20
CA THR A 86 8.81 16.64 -10.97
C THR A 86 10.28 16.45 -10.62
N GLU A 87 10.78 17.26 -9.69
CA GLU A 87 12.12 17.07 -9.11
C GLU A 87 12.15 15.94 -8.06
N ASN A 88 11.03 15.23 -7.87
CA ASN A 88 10.86 14.23 -6.82
C ASN A 88 10.62 12.83 -7.38
N THR A 89 11.03 11.84 -6.61
CA THR A 89 10.61 10.45 -6.77
C THR A 89 9.74 10.07 -5.59
N ASN A 90 8.64 9.38 -5.86
CA ASN A 90 7.78 8.85 -4.81
C ASN A 90 7.53 7.35 -4.97
N PHE A 91 7.30 6.66 -3.86
CA PHE A 91 6.96 5.24 -3.82
C PHE A 91 6.06 4.97 -2.62
N ALA A 92 5.27 3.90 -2.68
CA ALA A 92 4.57 3.40 -1.51
C ALA A 92 5.53 2.57 -0.65
N PHE A 93 5.51 2.81 0.65
CA PHE A 93 6.26 2.05 1.65
C PHE A 93 5.26 1.40 2.61
N LEU A 94 5.15 0.09 2.49
CA LEU A 94 4.00 -0.68 2.96
C LEU A 94 4.46 -1.77 3.92
N VAL A 95 3.82 -1.83 5.09
CA VAL A 95 3.93 -2.92 6.06
C VAL A 95 2.83 -3.93 5.75
N ARG A 96 3.20 -5.20 5.60
CA ARG A 96 2.23 -6.29 5.45
C ARG A 96 1.75 -6.76 6.81
N LEU A 97 0.44 -6.71 6.99
CA LEU A 97 -0.26 -7.19 8.17
C LEU A 97 -1.12 -8.39 7.79
N GLU A 98 -1.00 -9.46 8.57
CA GLU A 98 -1.90 -10.60 8.55
C GLU A 98 -2.63 -10.64 9.89
N LEU A 99 -3.91 -10.98 9.85
CA LEU A 99 -4.68 -11.16 11.06
C LEU A 99 -5.13 -12.61 11.17
N THR A 100 -5.17 -13.11 12.39
CA THR A 100 -5.54 -14.48 12.73
C THR A 100 -6.75 -14.48 13.67
N GLU A 101 -7.26 -15.67 13.97
CA GLU A 101 -8.32 -15.87 14.95
C GLU A 101 -8.06 -15.09 16.26
N PRO A 102 -9.07 -14.38 16.81
CA PRO A 102 -10.49 -14.37 16.41
C PRO A 102 -10.87 -13.28 15.38
N VAL A 103 -9.94 -12.47 14.89
CA VAL A 103 -10.24 -11.33 14.00
C VAL A 103 -9.45 -11.45 12.72
N GLU A 104 -9.97 -12.16 11.72
CA GLU A 104 -9.24 -12.39 10.45
C GLU A 104 -9.53 -11.32 9.37
N ASN A 105 -10.52 -10.45 9.59
CA ASN A 105 -11.00 -9.52 8.56
C ASN A 105 -10.07 -8.32 8.35
N THR A 106 -9.02 -8.55 7.56
CA THR A 106 -8.02 -7.54 7.17
C THR A 106 -8.63 -6.35 6.42
N THR A 107 -9.70 -6.56 5.64
CA THR A 107 -10.41 -5.48 4.95
C THR A 107 -11.06 -4.51 5.93
N ALA A 108 -11.79 -5.01 6.93
CA ALA A 108 -12.43 -4.17 7.94
C ALA A 108 -11.38 -3.40 8.77
N TYR A 109 -10.26 -4.05 9.08
CA TYR A 109 -9.16 -3.39 9.79
C TYR A 109 -8.53 -2.28 8.96
N GLY A 110 -8.20 -2.54 7.69
CA GLY A 110 -7.66 -1.52 6.79
C GLY A 110 -8.62 -0.34 6.57
N MET A 111 -9.93 -0.60 6.45
CA MET A 111 -10.94 0.46 6.39
C MET A 111 -10.98 1.31 7.66
N SER A 112 -10.78 0.70 8.83
CA SER A 112 -10.76 1.41 10.12
C SER A 112 -9.57 2.37 10.21
N ILE A 113 -8.39 1.91 9.79
CA ILE A 113 -7.19 2.77 9.68
C ILE A 113 -7.43 3.90 8.69
N ALA A 114 -7.94 3.58 7.49
CA ALA A 114 -8.18 4.58 6.45
C ALA A 114 -9.16 5.68 6.91
N LYS A 115 -10.25 5.29 7.59
CA LYS A 115 -11.21 6.23 8.17
C LYS A 115 -10.58 7.10 9.24
N LEU A 116 -9.78 6.53 10.13
CA LEU A 116 -9.10 7.29 11.18
C LEU A 116 -8.15 8.35 10.58
N VAL A 117 -7.34 7.97 9.59
CA VAL A 117 -6.46 8.93 8.90
C VAL A 117 -7.26 10.00 8.15
N THR A 118 -8.36 9.59 7.49
CA THR A 118 -9.29 10.52 6.83
C THR A 118 -9.85 11.55 7.82
N THR A 119 -10.23 11.12 9.03
CA THR A 119 -10.75 12.00 10.08
C THR A 119 -9.70 13.00 10.54
N ILE A 120 -8.50 12.54 10.92
CA ILE A 120 -7.46 13.44 11.43
C ILE A 120 -6.92 14.38 10.36
N GLY A 121 -6.94 13.96 9.09
CA GLY A 121 -6.53 14.76 7.94
C GLY A 121 -7.63 15.68 7.39
N GLY A 122 -8.84 15.66 7.96
CA GLY A 122 -9.96 16.47 7.46
C GLY A 122 -10.32 16.16 6.00
N ARG A 123 -10.37 14.86 5.65
CA ARG A 123 -10.55 14.33 4.29
C ARG A 123 -9.42 14.65 3.30
N ARG A 124 -8.24 15.02 3.80
CA ARG A 124 -7.01 15.15 3.00
C ARG A 124 -5.94 14.21 3.55
N PRO A 125 -5.01 13.71 2.70
CA PRO A 125 -3.86 12.97 3.19
C PRO A 125 -3.08 13.76 4.25
N VAL A 126 -2.64 13.06 5.29
CA VAL A 126 -1.78 13.64 6.32
C VAL A 126 -0.36 13.67 5.79
N LEU A 127 0.23 14.87 5.73
CA LEU A 127 1.62 15.07 5.32
C LEU A 127 2.49 15.33 6.55
N GLN A 128 3.58 14.57 6.68
CA GLN A 128 4.55 14.75 7.76
C GLN A 128 5.98 14.66 7.21
N ARG A 129 6.87 15.52 7.72
CA ARG A 129 8.31 15.38 7.49
C ARG A 129 8.83 14.26 8.38
N LEU A 130 9.64 13.38 7.82
CA LEU A 130 10.23 12.25 8.53
C LEU A 130 11.02 12.71 9.77
N GLY A 131 11.74 13.82 9.68
CA GLY A 131 12.43 14.39 10.84
C GLY A 131 11.49 14.83 11.97
N ASP A 132 10.28 15.31 11.65
CA ASP A 132 9.30 15.65 12.69
C ASP A 132 8.73 14.37 13.33
N LEU A 133 8.52 13.31 12.56
CA LEU A 133 8.14 11.99 13.07
C LEU A 133 9.20 11.43 14.03
N HIS A 134 10.48 11.46 13.65
CA HIS A 134 11.59 11.04 14.54
C HIS A 134 11.64 11.79 15.87
N ARG A 135 11.22 13.07 15.86
CA ARG A 135 11.15 13.92 17.06
C ARG A 135 9.82 13.78 17.83
N GLY A 136 8.94 12.88 17.42
CA GLY A 136 7.63 12.67 18.05
C GLY A 136 6.74 13.91 18.02
N ARG A 137 6.79 14.68 16.92
CA ARG A 137 5.99 15.91 16.77
C ARG A 137 5.30 15.98 15.42
N ARG A 138 4.17 16.66 15.40
CA ARG A 138 3.46 16.98 14.16
C ARG A 138 4.27 17.92 13.24
N SER A 139 4.08 17.77 11.94
CA SER A 139 4.39 18.84 10.99
C SER A 139 3.30 19.91 10.99
N THR A 140 3.69 21.13 10.63
CA THR A 140 2.83 22.32 10.49
C THR A 140 3.05 22.92 9.11
N GLU A 141 2.15 23.78 8.64
CA GLU A 141 2.28 24.46 7.35
C GLU A 141 3.63 25.19 7.22
N GLU A 142 4.04 25.94 8.25
CA GLU A 142 5.33 26.65 8.28
C GLU A 142 6.55 25.70 8.23
N ARG A 143 6.41 24.48 8.76
CA ARG A 143 7.45 23.45 8.73
C ARG A 143 7.55 22.79 7.35
N ILE A 144 6.40 22.53 6.71
CA ILE A 144 6.35 22.03 5.33
C ILE A 144 6.89 23.08 4.37
N ALA A 145 6.48 24.34 4.51
CA ALA A 145 6.93 25.44 3.64
C ALA A 145 8.45 25.70 3.70
N ARG A 146 9.08 25.41 4.84
CA ARG A 146 10.55 25.51 5.01
C ARG A 146 11.30 24.23 4.64
N ASN A 147 10.60 23.17 4.24
CA ASN A 147 11.24 21.93 3.82
C ASN A 147 11.93 22.13 2.46
N PRO A 148 13.16 21.63 2.26
CA PRO A 148 13.81 21.74 0.95
C PRO A 148 13.11 20.90 -0.13
N VAL A 149 12.43 19.81 0.26
CA VAL A 149 11.60 19.01 -0.64
C VAL A 149 10.20 19.61 -0.66
N ARG A 150 9.76 20.06 -1.85
CA ARG A 150 8.40 20.55 -2.07
C ARG A 150 7.48 19.38 -2.37
N ASN A 151 6.38 19.25 -1.63
CA ASN A 151 5.37 18.22 -1.88
C ASN A 151 4.73 18.40 -3.26
N THR A 152 4.59 17.31 -4.02
CA THR A 152 3.91 17.36 -5.33
C THR A 152 2.40 17.39 -5.22
N LEU A 153 1.84 16.77 -4.18
CA LEU A 153 0.41 16.85 -3.87
C LEU A 153 0.12 18.08 -3.02
N ALA A 154 -0.62 19.06 -3.55
CA ALA A 154 -0.98 20.28 -2.83
C ALA A 154 -2.13 20.07 -1.82
N ASP A 155 -3.08 19.19 -2.12
CA ASP A 155 -4.26 18.93 -1.29
C ASP A 155 -3.92 17.99 -0.13
N VAL A 156 -3.29 18.54 0.92
CA VAL A 156 -2.79 17.81 2.09
C VAL A 156 -3.11 18.54 3.40
N THR A 157 -3.01 17.82 4.52
CA THR A 157 -3.04 18.41 5.87
C THR A 157 -1.73 18.10 6.60
N PRO A 158 -0.91 19.12 6.94
CA PRO A 158 0.26 18.90 7.79
C PRO A 158 -0.15 18.37 9.17
N GLY A 159 0.41 17.22 9.56
CA GLY A 159 -0.03 16.52 10.76
C GLY A 159 0.97 15.53 11.31
N ASP A 160 0.46 14.55 12.04
CA ASP A 160 1.22 13.48 12.67
C ASP A 160 0.57 12.14 12.33
N ILE A 161 1.26 11.32 11.55
CA ILE A 161 0.75 10.01 11.12
C ILE A 161 0.63 9.05 12.30
N SER A 162 1.39 9.27 13.39
CA SER A 162 1.34 8.43 14.59
C SER A 162 0.03 8.55 15.37
N MET A 163 -0.77 9.57 15.10
CA MET A 163 -2.11 9.72 15.68
C MET A 163 -3.16 8.81 15.02
N ALA A 164 -2.89 8.23 13.86
CA ALA A 164 -3.87 7.45 13.11
C ALA A 164 -3.38 6.11 12.58
N LEU A 165 -2.08 5.95 12.33
CA LEU A 165 -1.52 4.63 12.01
C LEU A 165 -1.24 3.86 13.31
N PRO A 166 -1.46 2.52 13.32
CA PRO A 166 -1.09 1.69 14.46
C PRO A 166 0.40 1.85 14.82
N HIS A 167 0.73 1.87 16.11
CA HIS A 167 2.10 2.05 16.58
C HIS A 167 3.10 1.10 15.91
N ARG A 168 2.72 -0.18 15.75
CA ARG A 168 3.52 -1.20 15.06
C ARG A 168 3.91 -0.75 13.64
N VAL A 169 2.93 -0.36 12.83
CA VAL A 169 3.13 0.15 11.45
C VAL A 169 4.05 1.38 11.43
N VAL A 170 3.88 2.31 12.36
CA VAL A 170 4.74 3.52 12.43
C VAL A 170 6.18 3.14 12.75
N MET A 171 6.39 2.23 13.70
CA MET A 171 7.73 1.74 14.04
C MET A 171 8.38 0.98 12.88
N ASP A 172 7.63 0.15 12.17
CA ASP A 172 8.12 -0.58 11.00
C ASP A 172 8.48 0.35 9.84
N ILE A 173 7.74 1.45 9.66
CA ILE A 173 8.09 2.48 8.67
C ILE A 173 9.41 3.15 9.04
N ILE A 174 9.60 3.55 10.31
CA ILE A 174 10.83 4.20 10.78
C ILE A 174 12.02 3.26 10.59
N GLU A 175 11.93 2.05 11.14
CA GLU A 175 13.00 1.04 11.05
C GLU A 175 13.26 0.61 9.60
N GLY A 176 12.19 0.43 8.81
CA GLY A 176 12.30 0.08 7.40
C GLY A 176 13.00 1.16 6.58
N LEU A 177 12.77 2.45 6.86
CA LEU A 177 13.47 3.55 6.20
C LEU A 177 14.93 3.65 6.65
N GLU A 178 15.24 3.36 7.92
CA GLU A 178 16.62 3.26 8.41
C GLU A 178 17.41 2.17 7.67
N ILE A 179 16.82 0.98 7.50
CA ILE A 179 17.42 -0.12 6.73
C ILE A 179 17.56 0.26 5.25
N LEU A 180 16.49 0.80 4.64
CA LEU A 180 16.51 1.20 3.23
C LEU A 180 17.58 2.26 2.95
N ASN A 181 17.86 3.14 3.91
CA ASN A 181 18.87 4.19 3.78
C ASN A 181 20.30 3.65 3.66
N GLN A 182 20.58 2.42 4.06
CA GLN A 182 21.88 1.78 3.81
C GLN A 182 22.08 1.46 2.33
N ILE A 183 21.00 1.28 1.58
CA ILE A 183 21.00 0.99 0.14
C ILE A 183 20.78 2.27 -0.67
N ILE A 184 19.93 3.18 -0.17
CA ILE A 184 19.57 4.44 -0.81
C ILE A 184 19.89 5.60 0.16
N PRO A 185 21.17 6.02 0.24
CA PRO A 185 21.57 7.07 1.16
C PRO A 185 20.80 8.37 0.92
N GLY A 186 20.14 8.86 1.99
CA GLY A 186 19.32 10.07 1.97
C GLY A 186 17.82 9.80 2.00
N VAL A 187 17.36 8.57 1.76
CA VAL A 187 15.91 8.26 1.81
C VAL A 187 15.32 8.46 3.22
N ASN A 188 16.14 8.30 4.27
CA ASN A 188 15.78 8.54 5.66
C ASN A 188 16.16 9.95 6.15
N ALA A 189 16.27 10.93 5.25
CA ALA A 189 16.58 12.30 5.62
C ALA A 189 15.40 13.00 6.33
N ASP A 190 15.72 13.97 7.18
CA ASP A 190 14.73 14.80 7.88
C ASP A 190 13.70 15.47 6.96
N SER A 191 14.12 15.74 5.72
CA SER A 191 13.32 16.39 4.69
C SER A 191 12.43 15.46 3.87
N THR A 192 12.58 14.13 4.03
CA THR A 192 11.70 13.13 3.41
C THR A 192 10.26 13.38 3.83
N LEU A 193 9.35 13.31 2.87
CA LEU A 193 7.93 13.55 3.08
C LEU A 193 7.18 12.22 3.12
N LEU A 194 6.31 12.07 4.12
CA LEU A 194 5.44 10.92 4.31
C LEU A 194 3.97 11.37 4.15
N TYR A 195 3.22 10.66 3.31
CA TYR A 195 1.80 10.87 3.12
C TYR A 195 1.02 9.66 3.60
N ALA A 196 0.02 9.88 4.45
CA ALA A 196 -0.86 8.81 4.94
C ALA A 196 -2.34 9.06 4.60
N PRO A 197 -3.14 8.01 4.39
CA PRO A 197 -2.74 6.60 4.39
C PRO A 197 -2.41 6.11 2.97
N GLU A 198 -1.37 5.30 2.83
CA GLU A 198 -1.22 4.44 1.65
C GLU A 198 -1.69 3.03 2.02
N ILE A 199 -2.77 2.55 1.39
CA ILE A 199 -3.34 1.23 1.69
C ILE A 199 -3.56 0.46 0.40
N LYS A 200 -3.22 -0.84 0.40
CA LYS A 200 -3.55 -1.77 -0.69
C LYS A 200 -4.33 -2.96 -0.11
N PHE A 201 -5.61 -2.98 -0.43
CA PHE A 201 -6.51 -4.06 -0.06
C PHE A 201 -6.30 -5.27 -0.96
N TYR A 202 -6.48 -6.45 -0.38
CA TYR A 202 -6.45 -7.71 -1.10
C TYR A 202 -7.86 -8.30 -1.18
N ALA A 203 -8.17 -8.92 -2.31
CA ALA A 203 -9.40 -9.71 -2.44
C ALA A 203 -9.36 -10.87 -1.43
N ARG A 204 -10.54 -11.30 -0.97
CA ARG A 204 -10.66 -12.58 -0.27
C ARG A 204 -10.28 -13.69 -1.24
N GLU A 205 -9.39 -14.56 -0.79
CA GLU A 205 -8.95 -15.70 -1.58
C GLU A 205 -9.98 -16.82 -1.44
N ILE A 206 -10.69 -17.07 -2.53
CA ILE A 206 -11.66 -18.16 -2.63
C ILE A 206 -10.88 -19.47 -2.63
N ARG A 207 -11.25 -20.40 -1.74
CA ARG A 207 -10.67 -21.74 -1.74
C ARG A 207 -11.23 -22.52 -2.92
N VAL A 208 -10.33 -23.11 -3.69
CA VAL A 208 -10.64 -23.88 -4.88
C VAL A 208 -9.85 -25.18 -4.94
N ASP A 209 -10.32 -26.15 -5.73
CA ASP A 209 -9.59 -27.37 -6.07
C ASP A 209 -8.58 -27.14 -7.21
N GLU A 210 -7.91 -28.20 -7.66
CA GLU A 210 -6.93 -28.17 -8.76
C GLU A 210 -7.54 -27.74 -10.11
N ARG A 211 -8.87 -27.85 -10.26
CA ARG A 211 -9.63 -27.45 -11.45
C ARG A 211 -10.22 -26.05 -11.31
N LEU A 212 -9.88 -25.35 -10.22
CA LEU A 212 -10.42 -24.05 -9.82
C LEU A 212 -11.92 -24.04 -9.50
N GLN A 213 -12.49 -25.19 -9.14
CA GLN A 213 -13.84 -25.30 -8.63
C GLN A 213 -13.89 -24.89 -7.16
N THR A 214 -14.90 -24.11 -6.78
CA THR A 214 -15.08 -23.64 -5.40
C THR A 214 -15.71 -24.72 -4.51
N SER A 215 -15.95 -24.40 -3.23
CA SER A 215 -16.74 -25.26 -2.34
C SER A 215 -18.20 -25.46 -2.77
N VAL A 216 -18.68 -24.69 -3.75
CA VAL A 216 -20.00 -24.86 -4.36
C VAL A 216 -19.85 -25.63 -5.69
N PRO A 217 -20.42 -26.84 -5.81
CA PRO A 217 -20.33 -27.62 -7.04
C PRO A 217 -20.84 -26.86 -8.27
N GLY A 218 -20.12 -26.99 -9.38
CA GLY A 218 -20.42 -26.28 -10.64
C GLY A 218 -20.03 -24.79 -10.65
N LEU A 219 -19.58 -24.22 -9.53
CA LEU A 219 -19.08 -22.84 -9.47
C LEU A 219 -17.56 -22.82 -9.50
N PHE A 220 -16.98 -22.15 -10.50
CA PHE A 220 -15.55 -21.98 -10.68
C PHE A 220 -15.13 -20.53 -10.44
N ALA A 221 -13.91 -20.32 -9.93
CA ALA A 221 -13.37 -18.99 -9.65
C ALA A 221 -12.00 -18.80 -10.31
N ALA A 222 -11.77 -17.61 -10.86
CA ALA A 222 -10.51 -17.26 -11.52
C ALA A 222 -10.25 -15.74 -11.39
N GLY A 223 -9.00 -15.36 -11.60
CA GLY A 223 -8.56 -13.98 -11.67
C GLY A 223 -8.36 -13.29 -10.32
N ASP A 224 -7.93 -12.03 -10.39
CA ASP A 224 -7.53 -11.23 -9.23
C ASP A 224 -8.71 -10.98 -8.27
N GLY A 225 -9.93 -10.87 -8.81
CA GLY A 225 -11.15 -10.66 -8.01
C GLY A 225 -11.52 -11.84 -7.11
N ALA A 226 -11.06 -13.04 -7.44
CA ALA A 226 -11.18 -14.25 -6.61
C ALA A 226 -10.00 -14.43 -5.63
N GLY A 227 -9.02 -13.53 -5.67
CA GLY A 227 -7.79 -13.63 -4.89
C GLY A 227 -6.80 -14.70 -5.38
N LEU A 228 -7.03 -15.29 -6.56
CA LEU A 228 -6.25 -16.41 -7.10
C LEU A 228 -5.05 -15.98 -7.97
N SER A 229 -4.97 -14.70 -8.30
CA SER A 229 -3.89 -14.16 -9.12
C SER A 229 -3.56 -12.72 -8.73
N ARG A 230 -2.44 -12.22 -9.27
CA ARG A 230 -2.06 -10.81 -9.22
C ARG A 230 -1.45 -10.40 -10.54
N GLY A 231 -2.24 -9.76 -11.39
CA GLY A 231 -1.80 -9.22 -12.66
C GLY A 231 -2.30 -10.00 -13.88
N ILE A 232 -2.18 -9.34 -15.02
CA ILE A 232 -2.88 -9.70 -16.27
C ILE A 232 -2.58 -11.14 -16.71
N VAL A 233 -1.30 -11.53 -16.70
CA VAL A 233 -0.87 -12.84 -17.21
C VAL A 233 -1.39 -13.97 -16.32
N THR A 234 -1.22 -13.87 -15.01
CA THR A 234 -1.67 -14.89 -14.07
C THR A 234 -3.20 -14.95 -14.02
N ALA A 235 -3.88 -13.81 -14.09
CA ALA A 235 -5.34 -13.76 -14.19
C ALA A 235 -5.84 -14.51 -15.43
N ALA A 236 -5.23 -14.27 -16.60
CA ALA A 236 -5.56 -15.00 -17.82
C ALA A 236 -5.28 -16.52 -17.68
N ALA A 237 -4.16 -16.90 -17.07
CA ALA A 237 -3.82 -18.30 -16.84
C ALA A 237 -4.86 -19.01 -15.96
N THR A 238 -5.30 -18.38 -14.87
CA THR A 238 -6.39 -18.94 -14.04
C THR A 238 -7.70 -19.07 -14.81
N GLY A 239 -8.00 -18.13 -15.72
CA GLY A 239 -9.16 -18.24 -16.60
C GLY A 239 -9.13 -19.49 -17.49
N ILE A 240 -7.96 -19.80 -18.06
CA ILE A 240 -7.77 -21.03 -18.86
C ILE A 240 -7.94 -22.28 -17.99
N LEU A 241 -7.37 -22.31 -16.79
CA LEU A 241 -7.49 -23.43 -15.87
C LEU A 241 -8.95 -23.69 -15.47
N ALA A 242 -9.68 -22.64 -15.08
CA ALA A 242 -11.10 -22.75 -14.77
C ALA A 242 -11.91 -23.21 -15.99
N GLY A 243 -11.59 -22.70 -17.18
CA GLY A 243 -12.19 -23.12 -18.45
C GLY A 243 -12.03 -24.62 -18.72
N ARG A 244 -10.82 -25.16 -18.50
CA ARG A 244 -10.54 -26.59 -18.63
C ARG A 244 -11.24 -27.41 -17.55
N GLY A 245 -11.28 -26.90 -16.32
CA GLY A 245 -12.01 -27.51 -15.21
C GLY A 245 -13.49 -27.70 -15.56
N MET A 246 -14.15 -26.64 -16.03
CA MET A 246 -15.54 -26.68 -16.49
C MET A 246 -15.76 -27.69 -17.62
N ALA A 247 -14.88 -27.72 -18.61
CA ALA A 247 -15.00 -28.64 -19.74
C ALA A 247 -14.84 -30.13 -19.34
N SER A 248 -14.14 -30.42 -18.24
CA SER A 248 -13.91 -31.78 -17.75
C SER A 248 -15.06 -32.37 -16.93
N GLU A 249 -16.06 -31.56 -16.56
CA GLU A 249 -17.26 -32.03 -15.86
C GLU A 249 -18.43 -32.37 -16.79
N CYS A 250 -18.27 -32.13 -18.10
CA CYS A 250 -19.22 -32.50 -19.14
C CYS A 250 -19.03 -33.94 -19.63
#